data_AF-G8TAQ7-F1
#
_entry.id   AF-G8TAQ7-F1
#
_cell.length_a   1.000
_cell.length_b   1.000
_cell.length_c   1.000
_cell.angle_alpha   90.00
_cell.angle_beta   90.00
_cell.angle_gamma   90.00
#
_symmetry.space_group_name_H-M   'P 1'
#
loop_
_entity.id
_entity.type
_entity.pdbx_description
1 polymer ?
#
loop_
_entity_poly.entity_id
_entity_poly.type
_entity_poly.pdbx_seq_one_letter_code
_entity_poly.pdbx_strand_id
1 'polypeptide(L)' 'MKTIFTLTTIVLIVIAGLVSAVSFKFGNYDLSALLTLTSFLSTVLWIYVVSSKKVVLR' A
#
# COMPACT_ATOMS: atom_id res chain seq x y z
N MET A 1 15.73 -11.06 4.91
CA MET A 1 14.39 -11.41 4.35
C MET A 1 13.29 -10.45 4.81
N LYS A 2 13.14 -10.18 6.11
CA LYS A 2 12.07 -9.29 6.63
C LYS A 2 12.12 -7.88 6.05
N THR A 3 13.31 -7.29 5.92
CA THR A 3 13.55 -5.94 5.36
C THR A 3 13.17 -5.84 3.88
N ILE A 4 13.52 -6.86 3.08
CA ILE A 4 13.15 -6.92 1.66
C ILE A 4 11.65 -7.04 1.51
N PHE A 5 11.00 -7.87 2.33
CA PHE A 5 9.54 -8.02 2.34
C PHE A 5 8.82 -6.72 2.71
N THR A 6 9.30 -5.98 3.71
CA THR A 6 8.75 -4.64 4.05
C THR A 6 8.95 -3.65 2.91
N LEU A 7 10.12 -3.65 2.28
CA LEU A 7 10.41 -2.74 1.17
C LEU A 7 9.49 -3.03 -0.02
N THR A 8 9.36 -4.29 -0.43
CA THR A 8 8.53 -4.68 -1.58
C THR A 8 7.07 -4.36 -1.35
N THR A 9 6.55 -4.60 -0.15
CA THR A 9 5.16 -4.30 0.18
C THR A 9 4.86 -2.80 0.25
N ILE A 10 5.77 -1.97 0.78
CA ILE A 10 5.63 -0.50 0.71
C ILE A 10 5.62 -0.03 -0.75
N VAL A 11 6.54 -0.54 -1.58
CA VAL A 11 6.61 -0.20 -3.00
C VAL A 11 5.30 -0.56 -3.72
N LEU A 12 4.73 -1.74 -3.44
CA LEU A 12 3.45 -2.15 -4.02
C LEU A 12 2.28 -1.24 -3.62
N ILE A 13 2.23 -0.80 -2.36
CA ILE A 13 1.20 0.15 -1.87
C ILE A 13 1.28 1.48 -2.63
N VAL A 14 2.50 1.98 -2.84
CA VAL A 14 2.74 3.22 -3.61
C VAL A 14 2.32 3.06 -5.07
N ILE A 15 2.69 1.95 -5.71
CA ILE A 15 2.28 1.65 -7.09
C ILE A 15 0.76 1.59 -7.20
N ALA A 16 0.07 0.92 -6.26
CA ALA A 16 -1.40 0.86 -6.25
C ALA A 16 -2.03 2.26 -6.15
N GLY A 17 -1.44 3.17 -5.37
CA GLY A 17 -1.88 4.57 -5.30
C GLY A 17 -1.68 5.32 -6.62
N LEU A 18 -0.53 5.15 -7.27
CA LEU A 18 -0.27 5.76 -8.59
C LEU A 18 -1.22 5.23 -9.66
N VAL A 19 -1.43 3.91 -9.71
CA VAL A 19 -2.36 3.29 -10.66
C VAL A 19 -3.79 3.77 -10.40
N SER A 20 -4.22 3.87 -9.14
CA SER A 20 -5.54 4.42 -8.77
C SER A 20 -5.74 5.83 -9.32
N ALA A 21 -4.75 6.71 -9.17
CA ALA A 21 -4.81 8.09 -9.67
C ALA A 21 -4.85 8.14 -11.22
N VAL A 22 -4.10 7.25 -11.88
CA VAL A 22 -4.11 7.13 -13.34
C VAL A 22 -5.46 6.60 -13.83
N SER A 23 -6.00 5.55 -13.20
CA SER A 23 -7.32 4.98 -13.52
C SER A 23 -8.44 6.01 -13.37
N PHE A 24 -8.37 6.89 -12.37
CA PHE A 24 -9.31 8.00 -12.22
C PHE A 24 -9.29 8.95 -13.43
N LYS A 25 -8.10 9.30 -13.92
CA LYS A 25 -7.95 10.17 -15.10
C LYS A 25 -8.52 9.55 -16.38
N PHE A 26 -8.50 8.22 -16.49
CA PHE A 26 -9.06 7.50 -17.62
C PHE A 26 -10.55 7.14 -17.46
N GLY A 27 -11.24 7.69 -16.45
CA GLY A 27 -12.68 7.49 -16.25
C GLY A 27 -13.05 6.15 -15.59
N ASN A 28 -12.06 5.37 -15.14
CA ASN A 28 -12.29 4.10 -14.46
C ASN A 28 -12.48 4.32 -12.94
N TYR A 29 -13.60 4.93 -12.58
CA TYR A 29 -13.87 5.39 -11.21
C TYR A 29 -14.01 4.24 -10.20
N ASP A 30 -14.72 3.17 -10.56
CA ASP A 30 -14.91 2.02 -9.67
C ASP A 30 -13.58 1.33 -9.32
N LEU A 31 -12.76 1.11 -10.34
CA LEU A 31 -11.44 0.50 -10.18
C LEU A 31 -10.50 1.43 -9.39
N SER A 32 -10.55 2.73 -9.67
CA SER A 32 -9.80 3.73 -8.92
C SER A 32 -10.17 3.71 -7.44
N ALA A 33 -11.46 3.75 -7.11
CA ALA A 33 -11.96 3.73 -5.74
C ALA A 33 -11.58 2.44 -5.01
N LEU A 34 -11.70 1.29 -5.67
CA LEU A 34 -11.31 -0.01 -5.11
C LEU A 34 -9.80 -0.04 -4.80
N LEU A 35 -8.97 0.45 -5.71
CA LEU A 35 -7.52 0.55 -5.50
C LEU A 35 -7.16 1.52 -4.37
N THR A 36 -7.83 2.67 -4.29
CA THR A 36 -7.60 3.64 -3.20
C THR A 36 -7.91 3.00 -1.85
N LEU A 37 -9.06 2.34 -1.74
CA LEU A 37 -9.53 1.73 -0.50
C LEU A 37 -8.63 0.56 -0.08
N THR A 38 -8.19 -0.25 -1.04
CA THR A 38 -7.26 -1.37 -0.81
C THR A 38 -5.87 -0.88 -0.38
N SER A 39 -5.36 0.18 -1.02
CA SER A 39 -4.07 0.78 -0.67
C SER A 39 -4.12 1.40 0.72
N PHE A 40 -5.22 2.07 1.07
CA PHE A 40 -5.45 2.61 2.42
C PHE A 40 -5.47 1.51 3.49
N LEU A 41 -6.29 0.47 3.31
CA LEU A 41 -6.36 -0.67 4.25
C LEU A 41 -5.00 -1.36 4.41
N SER A 42 -4.28 -1.58 3.31
CA SER A 42 -2.94 -2.19 3.34
C SER A 42 -1.96 -1.33 4.12
N THR A 43 -2.03 0.01 3.98
CA THR A 43 -1.19 0.95 4.72
C THR A 43 -1.48 0.90 6.22
N VAL A 44 -2.76 0.93 6.61
CA VAL A 44 -3.19 0.83 8.03
C VAL A 44 -2.74 -0.49 8.64
N LEU A 45 -2.93 -1.60 7.94
CA LEU A 45 -2.49 -2.92 8.38
C LEU A 45 -0.97 -2.96 8.53
N TRP A 46 -0.22 -2.34 7.62
CA TRP A 46 1.23 -2.26 7.76
C TRP A 46 1.66 -1.41 8.96
N ILE A 47 1.07 -0.24 9.17
CA ILE A 47 1.35 0.58 10.35
C ILE A 47 1.13 -0.24 11.63
N TYR A 48 0.04 -1.01 11.69
CA TYR A 48 -0.23 -1.90 12.81
C TYR A 48 0.83 -3.01 12.96
N VAL A 49 1.26 -3.65 11.87
CA VAL A 49 2.29 -4.71 11.92
C VAL A 49 3.66 -4.15 12.31
N VAL A 50 4.05 -2.97 11.81
CA VAL A 50 5.30 -2.28 12.19
C VAL A 50 5.24 -1.78 13.64
N SER A 51 4.07 -1.38 14.13
CA SER A 51 3.89 -0.90 15.50
C SER A 51 3.83 -2.05 16.52
N SER A 52 3.14 -3.15 16.18
CA SER A 52 2.95 -4.31 17.07
C SER A 52 4.19 -5.20 17.18
N LYS A 53 4.95 -5.37 16.10
CA LYS A 53 6.28 -5.95 16.18
C LYS A 53 7.21 -4.79 16.51
N LYS A 54 7.95 -4.83 17.62
CA LYS A 54 9.20 -4.07 17.75
C LYS A 54 10.14 -4.53 16.63
N VAL A 55 9.92 -4.08 15.39
CA VAL A 55 10.81 -4.32 14.26
C VAL A 55 12.00 -3.43 14.54
N VAL A 56 12.88 -3.92 15.40
CA VAL A 56 14.24 -3.38 15.56
C VAL A 56 14.88 -3.58 14.20
N LEU A 57 14.95 -2.50 13.43
CA LEU A 57 15.87 -2.37 12.30
C LEU A 57 17.27 -2.51 12.90
N ARG A 58 17.80 -3.73 12.90
CA ARG A 58 19.21 -4.01 13.16
C ARG A 58 19.86 -4.42 11.86
#